data_AF-A0A5C3K9J5-F1
#
_entry.id   AF-A0A5C3K9J5-F1
#
_cell.length_a   1.000
_cell.length_b   1.000
_cell.length_c   1.000
_cell.angle_alpha   90.00
_cell.angle_beta   90.00
_cell.angle_gamma   90.00
#
_symmetry.space_group_name_H-M   'P 1'
#
loop_
_entity.id
_entity.type
_entity.pdbx_description
1 polymer ?
#
loop_
_entity_poly.entity_id
_entity_poly.type
_entity_poly.pdbx_seq_one_letter_code
_entity_poly.pdbx_strand_id
1 'polypeptide(L)'
;MLYEALKYSDTAPVSQDPPPSLLHQCEGIKLKWDLGNPHHTYPFGMHSPSNLKPLDYDVLVVNSQESMLRVRSHSCTTITPIVEDSSCLSCQSTQKDVRNTLAHAQRNHGKLSNSTLSHRQLCEKIESIQEKYEDERLKHFNMNKAIERLRKHRTTLDALLDLLGTKDVPALHRIFRNAHKFGWGSKKLLEKVTSAIDGKYHAKNFVDWELDLAILIYKLGGNGALHALHNLAFAFPCRQMLNLERSTTLMSDT
;
A
#
# COMPACT_ATOMS: atom_id res chain seq x y z
N MET A 1 20.87 78.55 69.87
CA MET A 1 19.86 79.10 68.94
C MET A 1 19.49 77.97 67.99
N LEU A 2 18.37 77.30 68.27
CA LEU A 2 17.09 77.39 67.52
C LEU A 2 17.16 76.57 66.21
N TYR A 3 16.64 75.33 66.20
CA TYR A 3 15.29 74.92 65.69
C TYR A 3 15.15 75.25 64.18
N GLU A 4 14.94 74.31 63.26
CA GLU A 4 13.64 73.68 62.99
C GLU A 4 13.72 72.40 62.14
N ALA A 5 12.79 71.49 62.44
CA ALA A 5 12.58 70.20 61.83
C ALA A 5 11.65 70.29 60.60
N LEU A 6 12.05 69.71 59.47
CA LEU A 6 11.17 69.46 58.34
C LEU A 6 10.39 68.16 58.58
N LYS A 7 9.11 68.32 58.92
CA LYS A 7 8.12 67.23 59.00
C LYS A 7 7.73 66.79 57.59
N TYR A 8 8.10 65.56 57.24
CA TYR A 8 7.58 64.86 56.07
C TYR A 8 6.19 64.29 56.45
N SER A 9 5.12 64.85 55.89
CA SER A 9 3.75 64.39 56.12
C SER A 9 3.44 63.22 55.18
N ASP A 10 3.52 62.01 55.72
CA ASP A 10 2.92 60.79 55.16
C ASP A 10 1.39 60.93 55.19
N THR A 11 0.78 61.36 54.09
CA THR A 11 -0.62 61.05 53.80
C THR A 11 -0.64 59.88 52.84
N ALA A 12 -0.68 58.67 53.41
CA ALA A 12 -1.01 57.46 52.65
C ALA A 12 -2.40 57.66 51.99
N PRO A 13 -2.54 57.40 50.68
CA PRO A 13 -3.84 57.49 50.03
C PRO A 13 -4.77 56.46 50.65
N VAL A 14 -5.88 56.95 51.20
CA VAL A 14 -7.00 56.14 51.68
C VAL A 14 -7.47 55.27 50.51
N SER A 15 -7.21 53.96 50.58
CA SER A 15 -7.75 52.94 49.68
C SER A 15 -9.27 52.96 49.83
N GLN A 16 -9.94 53.70 48.94
CA GLN A 16 -11.38 53.58 48.76
C GLN A 16 -11.62 52.25 48.06
N ASP A 17 -11.94 51.21 48.83
CA ASP A 17 -12.44 49.97 48.27
C ASP A 17 -13.64 50.31 47.37
N PRO A 18 -13.64 49.87 46.10
CA PRO A 18 -14.70 50.21 45.17
C PRO A 18 -16.04 49.71 45.69
N PRO A 19 -17.14 50.45 45.44
CA PRO A 19 -18.46 50.07 45.90
C PRO A 19 -18.83 48.64 45.43
N PRO A 20 -19.38 47.77 46.31
CA PRO A 20 -19.57 46.33 46.08
C PRO A 20 -20.59 45.95 44.97
N SER A 21 -21.06 46.91 44.18
CA SER A 21 -22.08 46.73 43.14
C SER A 21 -21.54 46.64 41.70
N LEU A 22 -20.22 46.56 41.49
CA LEU A 22 -19.59 46.55 40.15
C LEU A 22 -18.79 45.27 39.82
N LEU A 23 -19.26 44.10 40.26
CA LEU A 23 -18.58 42.83 40.01
C LEU A 23 -19.47 41.88 39.17
N HIS A 24 -18.92 41.34 38.09
CA HIS A 24 -19.55 40.32 37.25
C HIS A 24 -18.74 39.02 37.23
N GLN A 25 -19.43 37.91 36.91
CA GLN A 25 -18.78 36.63 36.72
C GLN A 25 -17.96 36.63 35.41
N CYS A 26 -16.68 36.25 35.49
CA CYS A 26 -15.81 36.17 34.31
C CYS A 26 -16.34 35.14 33.31
N GLU A 27 -16.83 35.62 32.16
CA GLU A 27 -17.32 34.76 31.08
C GLU A 27 -16.22 34.03 30.32
N GLY A 28 -14.95 34.41 30.54
CA GLY A 28 -13.80 33.91 29.78
C GLY A 28 -13.46 34.85 28.64
N ILE A 29 -12.54 34.43 27.77
CA ILE A 29 -12.10 35.21 26.60
C ILE A 29 -12.73 34.65 25.32
N LYS A 30 -13.25 35.55 24.47
CA LYS A 30 -13.71 35.22 23.11
C LYS A 30 -12.51 35.24 22.16
N LEU A 31 -12.32 34.17 21.40
CA LEU A 31 -11.21 34.01 20.46
C LEU A 31 -11.74 33.52 19.12
N LYS A 32 -11.21 34.09 18.03
CA LYS A 32 -11.52 33.64 16.67
C LYS A 32 -10.72 32.38 16.33
N TRP A 33 -11.37 31.42 15.69
CA TRP A 33 -10.81 30.16 15.25
C TRP A 33 -10.75 30.13 13.72
N ASP A 34 -9.61 30.52 13.16
CA ASP A 34 -9.46 30.74 11.71
C ASP A 34 -9.35 29.44 10.86
N LEU A 35 -9.63 28.26 11.45
CA LEU A 35 -9.60 26.96 10.74
C LEU A 35 -11.01 26.47 10.33
N GLY A 36 -11.99 27.37 10.29
CA GLY A 36 -13.39 27.04 9.98
C GLY A 36 -14.17 26.52 11.19
N ASN A 37 -15.14 25.63 10.97
CA ASN A 37 -16.02 25.15 12.05
C ASN A 37 -15.21 24.46 13.18
N PRO A 38 -15.17 25.03 14.40
CA PRO A 38 -14.35 24.48 15.47
C PRO A 38 -14.79 23.08 15.90
N HIS A 39 -16.06 22.67 15.69
CA HIS A 39 -16.49 21.30 15.98
C HIS A 39 -15.70 20.25 15.19
N HIS A 40 -15.21 20.60 14.00
CA HIS A 40 -14.45 19.68 13.16
C HIS A 40 -12.94 19.89 13.26
N THR A 41 -12.49 21.13 13.46
CA THR A 41 -11.07 21.48 13.36
C THR A 41 -10.39 21.75 14.71
N TYR A 42 -11.15 21.89 15.80
CA TYR A 42 -10.59 21.99 17.14
C TYR A 42 -10.26 20.59 17.70
N PRO A 43 -9.03 20.36 18.21
CA PRO A 43 -8.61 19.07 18.73
C PRO A 43 -9.07 18.87 20.17
N PHE A 44 -10.38 18.64 20.38
CA PHE A 44 -10.97 18.47 21.73
C PHE A 44 -10.25 17.41 22.59
N GLY A 45 -9.69 16.37 21.95
CA GLY A 45 -8.95 15.34 22.65
C GLY A 45 -7.71 15.86 23.41
N MET A 46 -7.18 17.04 23.10
CA MET A 46 -6.08 17.68 23.85
C MET A 46 -6.45 18.04 25.29
N HIS A 47 -7.75 18.19 25.59
CA HIS A 47 -8.25 18.41 26.95
C HIS A 47 -8.37 17.13 27.78
N SER A 48 -8.14 15.96 27.16
CA SER A 48 -8.24 14.70 27.89
C SER A 48 -7.21 14.67 29.05
N PRO A 49 -7.63 14.31 30.28
CA PRO A 49 -6.72 14.12 31.41
C PRO A 49 -5.62 13.08 31.15
N SER A 50 -5.83 12.19 30.17
CA SER A 50 -4.86 11.17 29.77
C SER A 50 -3.68 11.71 28.96
N ASN A 51 -3.71 12.97 28.53
CA ASN A 51 -2.57 13.57 27.85
C ASN A 51 -1.46 13.93 28.83
N LEU A 52 -0.20 13.76 28.41
CA LEU A 52 0.98 14.09 29.22
C LEU A 52 1.02 15.56 29.66
N LYS A 53 0.38 16.44 28.90
CA LYS A 53 0.28 17.88 29.19
C LYS A 53 -1.12 18.36 28.79
N PRO A 54 -2.13 18.23 29.68
CA PRO A 54 -3.45 18.78 29.41
C PRO A 54 -3.37 20.31 29.31
N LEU A 55 -4.34 20.89 28.60
CA LEU A 55 -4.47 22.33 28.48
C LEU A 55 -5.03 22.90 29.80
N ASP A 56 -4.50 24.05 30.24
CA ASP A 56 -4.90 24.71 31.50
C ASP A 56 -6.14 25.62 31.33
N TYR A 57 -7.03 25.23 30.42
CA TYR A 57 -8.25 25.96 30.11
C TYR A 57 -9.34 25.04 29.56
N ASP A 58 -10.60 25.42 29.76
CA ASP A 58 -11.77 24.75 29.19
C ASP A 58 -12.37 25.56 28.04
N VAL A 59 -12.96 24.87 27.07
CA VAL A 59 -13.79 25.47 26.03
C VAL A 59 -15.24 25.51 26.52
N LEU A 60 -15.79 26.70 26.70
CA LEU A 60 -17.14 26.89 27.25
C LEU A 60 -18.22 26.91 26.17
N VAL A 61 -17.98 27.69 25.10
CA VAL A 61 -18.95 27.90 24.03
C VAL A 61 -18.24 27.82 22.70
N VAL A 62 -18.83 27.08 21.77
CA VAL A 62 -18.39 27.00 20.38
C VAL A 62 -19.48 27.62 19.51
N ASN A 63 -19.19 28.76 18.90
CA ASN A 63 -20.06 29.35 17.89
C ASN A 63 -19.55 28.93 16.50
N SER A 64 -20.23 27.95 15.89
CA SER A 64 -19.86 27.42 14.58
C SER A 64 -20.11 28.39 13.43
N GLN A 65 -21.07 29.32 13.57
CA GLN A 65 -21.42 30.27 12.51
C GLN A 65 -20.35 31.35 12.38
N GLU A 66 -19.86 31.85 13.52
CA GLU A 66 -18.82 32.90 13.56
C GLU A 66 -17.41 32.33 13.64
N SER A 67 -17.27 30.99 13.77
CA SER A 67 -15.99 30.33 14.07
C SER A 67 -15.31 30.93 15.30
N MET A 68 -16.08 31.13 16.37
CA MET A 68 -15.61 31.72 17.63
C MET A 68 -15.61 30.68 18.75
N LEU A 69 -14.60 30.75 19.60
CA LEU A 69 -14.46 29.94 20.81
C LEU A 69 -14.47 30.86 22.03
N ARG A 70 -15.25 30.51 23.05
CA ARG A 70 -15.14 31.12 24.37
C ARG A 70 -14.40 30.15 25.28
N VAL A 71 -13.26 30.58 25.82
CA VAL A 71 -12.42 29.75 26.69
C VAL A 71 -12.23 30.36 28.07
N ARG A 72 -12.06 29.52 29.08
CA ARG A 72 -11.84 29.93 30.47
C ARG A 72 -10.67 29.17 31.07
N SER A 73 -9.71 29.89 31.64
CA SER A 73 -8.58 29.29 32.36
C SER A 73 -9.06 28.51 33.59
N HIS A 74 -8.40 27.41 33.94
CA HIS A 74 -8.60 26.73 35.22
C HIS A 74 -8.20 27.60 36.42
N SER A 75 -7.29 28.56 36.20
CA SER A 75 -6.85 29.57 37.19
C SER A 75 -7.67 30.87 37.14
N CYS A 76 -8.92 30.84 36.66
CA CYS A 76 -9.80 32.00 36.55
C CYS A 76 -10.21 32.54 37.93
N THR A 77 -10.08 33.85 38.15
CA THR A 77 -10.46 34.53 39.42
C THR A 77 -11.97 34.64 39.63
N THR A 78 -12.78 34.12 38.70
CA THR A 78 -14.25 34.14 38.64
C THR A 78 -14.93 35.51 38.62
N ILE A 79 -14.28 36.58 39.08
CA ILE A 79 -14.87 37.91 39.24
C ILE A 79 -14.04 38.94 38.46
N THR A 80 -14.72 39.78 37.67
CA THR A 80 -14.13 40.90 36.93
C THR A 80 -14.95 42.18 37.12
N PRO A 81 -14.32 43.36 37.04
CA PRO A 81 -15.03 44.64 37.05
C PRO A 81 -15.97 44.74 35.85
N ILE A 82 -17.09 45.47 35.99
CA ILE A 82 -18.07 45.69 34.91
C ILE A 82 -17.44 46.53 33.80
N VAL A 83 -16.82 45.85 32.84
CA VAL A 83 -16.42 46.40 31.54
C VAL A 83 -16.90 45.40 30.50
N GLU A 84 -17.57 45.88 29.45
CA GLU A 84 -18.05 45.03 28.36
C GLU A 84 -16.90 44.18 27.80
N ASP A 85 -17.14 42.87 27.64
CA ASP A 85 -16.14 41.88 27.19
C ASP A 85 -14.86 41.78 28.03
N SER A 86 -14.89 42.23 29.29
CA SER A 86 -13.77 42.02 30.19
C SER A 86 -13.61 40.57 30.61
N SER A 87 -12.38 40.07 30.44
CA SER A 87 -11.93 38.78 30.94
C SER A 87 -10.81 39.00 31.96
N CYS A 88 -10.72 38.13 32.98
CA CYS A 88 -9.65 38.23 33.97
C CYS A 88 -8.27 37.96 33.33
N LEU A 89 -7.19 38.43 33.97
CA LEU A 89 -5.82 38.27 33.47
C LEU A 89 -5.45 36.80 33.18
N SER A 90 -5.88 35.86 34.04
CA SER A 90 -5.67 34.42 33.81
C SER A 90 -6.32 33.96 32.51
N CYS A 91 -7.58 34.33 32.27
CA CYS A 91 -8.28 34.00 31.02
C CYS A 91 -7.61 34.66 29.80
N GLN A 92 -7.14 35.91 29.91
CA GLN A 92 -6.41 36.57 28.82
C GLN A 92 -5.11 35.84 28.48
N SER A 93 -4.40 35.32 29.49
CA SER A 93 -3.14 34.60 29.29
C SER A 93 -3.30 33.30 28.47
N THR A 94 -4.47 32.66 28.52
CA THR A 94 -4.79 31.45 27.73
C THR A 94 -4.79 31.68 26.23
N GLN A 95 -4.84 32.94 25.77
CA GLN A 95 -4.74 33.27 24.35
C GLN A 95 -3.47 32.69 23.70
N LYS A 96 -2.36 32.64 24.44
CA LYS A 96 -1.12 32.00 23.98
C LYS A 96 -1.29 30.50 23.75
N ASP A 97 -1.94 29.81 24.68
CA ASP A 97 -2.15 28.36 24.59
C ASP A 97 -3.15 28.00 23.48
N VAL A 98 -4.20 28.80 23.30
CA VAL A 98 -5.13 28.63 22.18
C VAL A 98 -4.44 28.82 20.84
N ARG A 99 -3.51 29.78 20.72
CA ARG A 99 -2.66 29.93 19.51
C ARG A 99 -1.77 28.71 19.30
N ASN A 100 -1.22 28.12 20.36
CA ASN A 100 -0.45 26.87 20.26
C ASN A 100 -1.33 25.71 19.78
N THR A 101 -2.57 25.61 20.28
CA THR A 101 -3.56 24.62 19.84
C THR A 101 -3.95 24.83 18.37
N LEU A 102 -4.10 26.07 17.92
CA LEU A 102 -4.34 26.41 16.51
C LEU A 102 -3.16 25.98 15.64
N ALA A 103 -1.93 26.33 16.02
CA ALA A 103 -0.73 25.90 15.32
C ALA A 103 -0.60 24.38 15.28
N HIS A 104 -1.01 23.68 16.34
CA HIS A 104 -1.05 22.22 16.38
C HIS A 104 -2.09 21.64 15.43
N ALA A 105 -3.30 22.20 15.40
CA ALA A 105 -4.37 21.79 14.47
C ALA A 105 -4.00 22.00 12.99
N GLN A 106 -3.10 22.94 12.69
CA GLN A 106 -2.56 23.18 11.33
C GLN A 106 -1.45 22.18 10.92
N ARG A 107 -0.83 21.45 11.86
CA ARG A 107 0.25 20.52 11.54
C ARG A 107 -0.28 19.33 10.75
N ASN A 108 0.60 18.75 9.92
CA ASN A 108 0.33 17.50 9.24
C ASN A 108 0.12 16.37 10.27
N HIS A 109 -1.02 15.68 10.16
CA HIS A 109 -1.48 14.67 11.12
C HIS A 109 -0.73 13.33 11.05
N GLY A 110 0.16 13.13 10.06
CA GLY A 110 0.83 11.84 9.84
C GLY A 110 1.71 11.34 11.01
N LYS A 111 2.25 12.23 11.84
CA LYS A 111 3.12 11.88 12.98
C LYS A 111 2.51 12.14 14.36
N LEU A 112 1.32 12.73 14.42
CA LEU A 112 0.69 13.14 15.68
C LEU A 112 -0.05 11.96 16.32
N SER A 113 -0.14 12.00 17.66
CA SER A 113 -0.97 11.06 18.42
C SER A 113 -2.45 11.28 18.09
N ASN A 114 -3.21 10.19 17.93
CA ASN A 114 -4.64 10.22 17.65
C ASN A 114 -5.44 11.02 18.70
N SER A 115 -5.00 11.02 19.96
CA SER A 115 -5.65 11.79 21.04
C SER A 115 -5.57 13.30 20.86
N THR A 116 -4.64 13.77 20.02
CA THR A 116 -4.39 15.21 19.81
C THR A 116 -4.90 15.71 18.46
N LEU A 117 -5.51 14.83 17.66
CA LEU A 117 -6.03 15.18 16.35
C LEU A 117 -7.44 15.80 16.48
N SER A 118 -7.74 16.72 15.58
CA SER A 118 -9.11 17.18 15.36
C SER A 118 -9.95 16.11 14.66
N HIS A 119 -11.28 16.23 14.75
CA HIS A 119 -12.20 15.31 14.06
C HIS A 119 -11.92 15.24 12.56
N ARG A 120 -11.70 16.39 11.91
CA ARG A 120 -11.34 16.46 10.49
C ARG A 120 -10.06 15.67 10.19
N GLN A 121 -9.01 15.89 10.97
CA GLN A 121 -7.74 15.16 10.78
C GLN A 121 -7.90 13.65 11.02
N LEU A 122 -8.78 13.24 11.94
CA LEU A 122 -9.12 11.83 12.15
C LEU A 122 -9.85 11.24 10.93
N CYS A 123 -10.82 11.95 10.35
CA CYS A 123 -11.49 11.54 9.11
C CYS A 123 -10.50 11.39 7.95
N GLU A 124 -9.66 12.40 7.70
CA GLU A 124 -8.62 12.36 6.66
C GLU A 124 -7.66 11.18 6.87
N LYS A 125 -7.29 10.90 8.12
CA LYS A 125 -6.43 9.75 8.46
C LYS A 125 -7.13 8.41 8.22
N ILE A 126 -8.42 8.30 8.54
CA ILE A 126 -9.22 7.10 8.27
C ILE A 126 -9.32 6.87 6.77
N GLU A 127 -9.65 7.90 5.99
CA GLU A 127 -9.72 7.84 4.52
C GLU A 127 -8.38 7.38 3.92
N SER A 128 -7.26 7.95 4.37
CA SER A 128 -5.92 7.54 3.92
C SER A 128 -5.58 6.09 4.29
N ILE A 129 -6.00 5.62 5.46
CA ILE A 129 -5.82 4.21 5.87
C ILE A 129 -6.68 3.30 5.00
N GLN A 130 -7.93 3.69 4.72
CA GLN A 130 -8.85 2.93 3.88
C GLN A 130 -8.34 2.80 2.44
N GLU A 131 -7.83 3.89 1.86
CA GLU A 131 -7.20 3.88 0.54
C GLU A 131 -6.03 2.90 0.49
N LYS A 132 -5.10 3.00 1.46
CA LYS A 132 -3.95 2.07 1.56
C LYS A 132 -4.40 0.62 1.75
N TYR A 133 -5.46 0.39 2.51
CA TYR A 133 -6.00 -0.94 2.73
C TYR A 133 -6.53 -1.54 1.42
N GLU A 134 -7.29 -0.80 0.63
CA GLU A 134 -7.80 -1.27 -0.66
C GLU A 134 -6.66 -1.52 -1.66
N ASP A 135 -5.63 -0.67 -1.67
CA ASP A 135 -4.42 -0.88 -2.48
C ASP A 135 -3.70 -2.19 -2.11
N GLU A 136 -3.43 -2.40 -0.82
CA GLU A 136 -2.77 -3.62 -0.34
C GLU A 136 -3.64 -4.87 -0.58
N ARG A 137 -4.96 -4.74 -0.45
CA ARG A 137 -5.92 -5.81 -0.77
C ARG A 137 -5.84 -6.20 -2.24
N LEU A 138 -5.78 -5.22 -3.15
CA LEU A 138 -5.63 -5.48 -4.59
C LEU A 138 -4.28 -6.15 -4.90
N LYS A 139 -3.19 -5.69 -4.28
CA LYS A 139 -1.86 -6.32 -4.40
C LYS A 139 -1.90 -7.77 -3.95
N HIS A 140 -2.47 -8.05 -2.78
CA HIS A 140 -2.61 -9.39 -2.24
C HIS A 140 -3.42 -10.31 -3.18
N PHE A 141 -4.52 -9.82 -3.75
CA PHE A 141 -5.30 -10.58 -4.72
C PHE A 141 -4.50 -10.93 -5.99
N ASN A 142 -3.75 -9.98 -6.52
CA ASN A 142 -2.90 -10.20 -7.70
C ASN A 142 -1.76 -11.19 -7.41
N MET A 143 -1.15 -11.11 -6.22
CA MET A 143 -0.15 -12.08 -5.76
C MET A 143 -0.72 -13.48 -5.67
N ASN A 144 -1.92 -13.64 -5.09
CA ASN A 144 -2.58 -14.95 -5.02
C ASN A 144 -2.86 -15.54 -6.41
N LYS A 145 -3.32 -14.72 -7.36
CA LYS A 145 -3.45 -15.16 -8.77
C LYS A 145 -2.11 -15.57 -9.40
N ALA A 146 -1.01 -14.91 -9.06
CA ALA A 146 0.32 -15.29 -9.53
C ALA A 146 0.77 -16.63 -8.92
N ILE A 147 0.57 -16.82 -7.62
CA ILE A 147 0.87 -18.08 -6.90
C ILE A 147 0.06 -19.23 -7.51
N GLU A 148 -1.22 -19.05 -7.76
CA GLU A 148 -2.06 -20.08 -8.39
C GLU A 148 -1.61 -20.46 -9.80
N ARG A 149 -1.14 -19.48 -10.59
CA ARG A 149 -0.55 -19.76 -11.91
C ARG A 149 0.75 -20.57 -11.78
N LEU A 150 1.62 -20.22 -10.84
CA LEU A 150 2.86 -20.95 -10.57
C LEU A 150 2.61 -22.37 -10.07
N ARG A 151 1.61 -22.56 -9.19
CA ARG A 151 1.18 -23.89 -8.72
C ARG A 151 0.71 -24.76 -9.88
N LYS A 152 -0.16 -24.23 -10.74
CA LYS A 152 -0.61 -24.95 -11.95
C LYS A 152 0.54 -25.30 -12.89
N HIS A 153 1.49 -24.38 -13.09
CA HIS A 153 2.67 -24.63 -13.90
C HIS A 153 3.54 -25.74 -13.31
N ARG A 154 3.79 -25.69 -11.99
CA ARG A 154 4.51 -26.73 -11.24
C ARG A 154 3.84 -28.09 -11.40
N THR A 155 2.53 -28.20 -11.15
CA THR A 155 1.80 -29.47 -11.32
C THR A 155 1.92 -30.02 -12.74
N THR A 156 1.91 -29.15 -13.75
CA THR A 156 2.09 -29.57 -15.15
C THR A 156 3.51 -30.09 -15.40
N LEU A 157 4.53 -29.45 -14.81
CA LEU A 157 5.90 -29.89 -14.91
C LEU A 157 6.14 -31.21 -14.16
N ASP A 158 5.59 -31.34 -12.94
CA ASP A 158 5.67 -32.56 -12.15
C ASP A 158 5.04 -33.74 -12.92
N ALA A 159 3.86 -33.53 -13.52
CA ALA A 159 3.21 -34.54 -14.38
C ALA A 159 4.02 -34.88 -15.62
N LEU A 160 4.70 -33.90 -16.23
CA LEU A 160 5.60 -34.15 -17.35
C LEU A 160 6.81 -34.99 -16.91
N LEU A 161 7.46 -34.64 -15.80
CA LEU A 161 8.61 -35.37 -15.28
C LEU A 161 8.25 -36.80 -14.89
N ASP A 162 7.11 -37.01 -14.23
CA ASP A 162 6.60 -38.33 -13.89
C ASP A 162 6.38 -39.20 -15.13
N LEU A 163 5.76 -38.63 -16.16
CA LEU A 163 5.50 -39.32 -17.42
C LEU A 163 6.80 -39.65 -18.18
N LEU A 164 7.80 -38.78 -18.16
CA LEU A 164 9.12 -39.03 -18.74
C LEU A 164 9.93 -40.07 -17.94
N GLY A 165 9.72 -40.17 -16.63
CA GLY A 165 10.36 -41.16 -15.78
C GLY A 165 9.74 -42.56 -15.87
N THR A 166 8.48 -42.66 -16.28
CA THR A 166 7.71 -43.92 -16.25
C THR A 166 7.42 -44.52 -17.62
N LYS A 167 7.52 -43.75 -18.71
CA LYS A 167 7.17 -44.20 -20.07
C LYS A 167 8.28 -43.90 -21.05
N ASP A 168 8.57 -44.86 -21.94
CA ASP A 168 9.44 -44.64 -23.09
C ASP A 168 8.70 -43.79 -24.12
N VAL A 169 9.16 -42.54 -24.30
CA VAL A 169 8.56 -41.62 -25.26
C VAL A 169 9.31 -41.68 -26.59
N PRO A 170 8.65 -42.07 -27.70
CA PRO A 170 9.30 -42.08 -29.00
C PRO A 170 9.65 -40.64 -29.43
N ALA A 171 10.85 -40.48 -30.01
CA ALA A 171 11.32 -39.22 -30.57
C ALA A 171 11.39 -38.05 -29.59
N LEU A 172 11.57 -38.31 -28.28
CA LEU A 172 11.48 -37.29 -27.23
C LEU A 172 12.31 -36.04 -27.54
N HIS A 173 13.56 -36.22 -27.97
CA HIS A 173 14.49 -35.15 -28.32
C HIS A 173 13.94 -34.23 -29.42
N ARG A 174 13.21 -34.76 -30.39
CA ARG A 174 12.57 -33.98 -31.46
C ARG A 174 11.34 -33.23 -30.97
N ILE A 175 10.56 -33.82 -30.05
CA ILE A 175 9.44 -33.13 -29.42
C ILE A 175 9.95 -31.88 -28.67
N PHE A 176 11.01 -32.02 -27.88
CA PHE A 176 11.62 -30.89 -27.16
C PHE A 176 12.23 -29.85 -28.10
N ARG A 177 12.88 -30.27 -29.18
CA ARG A 177 13.38 -29.34 -30.20
C ARG A 177 12.25 -28.56 -30.86
N ASN A 178 11.14 -29.22 -31.19
CA ASN A 178 9.95 -28.57 -31.73
C ASN A 178 9.36 -27.61 -30.71
N ALA A 179 9.29 -28.00 -29.44
CA ALA A 179 8.83 -27.14 -28.37
C ALA A 179 9.66 -25.86 -28.26
N HIS A 180 10.99 -25.99 -28.35
CA HIS A 180 11.88 -24.84 -28.37
C HIS A 180 11.68 -23.97 -29.63
N LYS A 181 11.70 -24.57 -30.82
CA LYS A 181 11.54 -23.86 -32.11
C LYS A 181 10.21 -23.10 -32.21
N PHE A 182 9.14 -23.65 -31.65
CA PHE A 182 7.78 -23.09 -31.74
C PHE A 182 7.29 -22.44 -30.44
N GLY A 183 8.15 -22.29 -29.42
CA GLY A 183 7.79 -21.67 -28.14
C GLY A 183 6.63 -22.35 -27.40
N TRP A 184 6.59 -23.69 -27.37
CA TRP A 184 5.51 -24.40 -26.67
C TRP A 184 5.64 -24.25 -25.15
N GLY A 185 4.54 -23.85 -24.51
CA GLY A 185 4.44 -23.92 -23.04
C GLY A 185 4.33 -25.36 -22.53
N SER A 186 4.64 -25.54 -21.25
CA SER A 186 4.59 -26.84 -20.52
C SER A 186 3.34 -27.67 -20.79
N LYS A 187 2.15 -27.07 -20.79
CA LYS A 187 0.89 -27.79 -21.06
C LYS A 187 0.83 -28.39 -22.46
N LYS A 188 1.24 -27.63 -23.48
CA LYS A 188 1.26 -28.09 -24.87
C LYS A 188 2.35 -29.14 -25.08
N LEU A 189 3.49 -28.96 -24.43
CA LEU A 189 4.55 -29.97 -24.43
C LEU A 189 4.04 -31.29 -23.83
N LEU A 190 3.41 -31.24 -22.65
CA LEU A 190 2.77 -32.40 -22.02
C LEU A 190 1.77 -33.07 -22.96
N GLU A 191 0.86 -32.31 -23.57
CA GLU A 191 -0.12 -32.82 -24.55
C GLU A 191 0.56 -33.54 -25.73
N LYS A 192 1.65 -32.99 -26.27
CA LYS A 192 2.38 -33.60 -27.39
C LYS A 192 3.16 -34.83 -26.99
N VAL A 193 3.72 -34.86 -25.78
CA VAL A 193 4.38 -36.04 -25.23
C VAL A 193 3.34 -37.16 -24.99
N THR A 194 2.19 -36.85 -24.37
CA THR A 194 1.09 -37.82 -24.19
C THR A 194 0.58 -38.33 -25.54
N SER A 195 0.39 -37.43 -26.52
CA SER A 195 -0.03 -37.83 -27.87
C SER A 195 1.00 -38.71 -28.58
N ALA A 196 2.29 -38.52 -28.30
CA ALA A 196 3.36 -39.35 -28.86
C ALA A 196 3.38 -40.76 -28.24
N ILE A 197 3.15 -40.86 -26.93
CA ILE A 197 2.97 -42.16 -26.25
C ILE A 197 1.77 -42.91 -26.84
N ASP A 198 0.66 -42.21 -27.07
CA ASP A 198 -0.53 -42.77 -27.70
C ASP A 198 -0.34 -43.12 -29.19
N GLY A 199 0.80 -42.82 -29.79
CA GLY A 199 1.05 -42.96 -31.23
C GLY A 199 0.22 -42.01 -32.12
N LYS A 200 -0.45 -41.01 -31.53
CA LYS A 200 -1.24 -40.00 -32.26
C LYS A 200 -0.37 -38.87 -32.80
N TYR A 201 0.80 -38.65 -32.21
CA TYR A 201 1.72 -37.59 -32.62
C TYR A 201 3.10 -38.15 -32.99
N HIS A 202 3.58 -37.80 -34.18
CA HIS A 202 4.89 -38.17 -34.69
C HIS A 202 5.66 -36.90 -35.06
N ALA A 203 6.78 -36.63 -34.39
CA ALA A 203 7.60 -35.46 -34.66
C ALA A 203 8.30 -35.60 -36.03
N LYS A 204 8.12 -34.64 -36.95
CA LYS A 204 8.62 -34.73 -38.34
C LYS A 204 9.90 -33.94 -38.65
N ASN A 205 10.45 -33.21 -37.67
CA ASN A 205 11.63 -32.37 -37.87
C ASN A 205 12.90 -33.16 -37.57
N PHE A 206 13.41 -33.89 -38.56
CA PHE A 206 14.66 -34.64 -38.49
C PHE A 206 15.87 -33.72 -38.63
N VAL A 207 16.99 -34.07 -38.01
CA VAL A 207 18.29 -33.44 -38.30
C VAL A 207 18.92 -34.10 -39.52
N ASP A 208 19.77 -33.37 -40.23
CA ASP A 208 20.51 -33.87 -41.39
C ASP A 208 21.25 -35.18 -41.08
N TRP A 209 21.94 -35.27 -39.93
CA TRP A 209 22.63 -36.51 -39.55
C TRP A 209 21.67 -37.69 -39.29
N GLU A 210 20.44 -37.44 -38.83
CA GLU A 210 19.44 -38.49 -38.65
C GLU A 210 18.95 -39.00 -40.00
N LEU A 211 18.81 -38.10 -40.98
CA LEU A 211 18.48 -38.44 -42.37
C LEU A 211 19.62 -39.23 -43.02
N ASP A 212 20.87 -38.77 -42.88
CA ASP A 212 22.06 -39.44 -43.42
C ASP A 212 22.23 -40.84 -42.84
N LEU A 213 22.10 -40.98 -41.52
CA LEU A 213 22.18 -42.27 -40.84
C LEU A 213 21.06 -43.22 -41.29
N ALA A 214 19.83 -42.71 -41.44
CA ALA A 214 18.71 -43.49 -41.95
C ALA A 214 18.94 -43.95 -43.41
N ILE A 215 19.49 -43.08 -44.26
CA ILE A 215 19.87 -43.41 -45.64
C ILE A 215 20.96 -44.48 -45.65
N LEU A 216 21.98 -44.35 -44.80
CA LEU A 216 23.07 -45.32 -44.70
C LEU A 216 22.56 -46.69 -44.27
N ILE A 217 21.73 -46.75 -43.22
CA ILE A 217 21.13 -47.99 -42.72
C ILE A 217 20.21 -48.61 -43.79
N TYR A 218 19.46 -47.80 -44.51
CA TYR A 218 18.64 -48.28 -45.62
C TYR A 218 19.47 -48.86 -46.77
N LYS A 219 20.60 -48.23 -47.13
CA LYS A 219 21.50 -48.74 -48.19
C LYS A 219 22.17 -50.04 -47.79
N LEU A 220 22.58 -50.19 -46.52
CA LEU A 220 23.32 -51.36 -46.04
C LEU A 220 22.40 -52.52 -45.65
N GLY A 221 21.34 -52.24 -44.88
CA GLY A 221 20.45 -53.26 -44.31
C GLY A 221 19.08 -53.38 -44.99
N GLY A 222 18.82 -52.56 -46.01
CA GLY A 222 17.55 -52.55 -46.73
C GLY A 222 16.37 -52.02 -45.90
N ASN A 223 15.16 -52.33 -46.38
CA ASN A 223 13.92 -51.82 -45.79
C ASN A 223 13.63 -52.39 -44.39
N GLY A 224 14.04 -53.64 -44.12
CA GLY A 224 13.84 -54.29 -42.83
C GLY A 224 14.60 -53.61 -41.69
N ALA A 225 15.88 -53.30 -41.92
CA ALA A 225 16.70 -52.58 -40.94
C ALA A 225 16.16 -51.16 -40.66
N LEU A 226 15.75 -50.44 -41.71
CA LEU A 226 15.15 -49.11 -41.55
C LEU A 226 13.82 -49.17 -40.78
N HIS A 227 12.97 -50.16 -41.06
CA HIS A 227 11.71 -50.36 -40.35
C HIS A 227 11.94 -50.68 -38.87
N ALA A 228 12.92 -51.52 -38.55
CA ALA A 228 13.30 -51.76 -37.15
C ALA A 228 13.72 -50.46 -36.46
N LEU A 229 14.59 -49.67 -37.10
CA LEU A 229 15.08 -48.39 -36.59
C LEU A 229 13.97 -47.33 -36.40
N HIS A 230 12.97 -47.32 -37.29
CA HIS A 230 11.80 -46.45 -37.18
C HIS A 230 10.94 -46.76 -35.95
N ASN A 231 10.90 -48.02 -35.52
CA ASN A 231 10.13 -48.46 -34.36
C ASN A 231 10.92 -48.42 -33.04
N LEU A 232 12.20 -48.05 -33.07
CA LEU A 232 12.98 -47.80 -31.85
C LEU A 232 12.62 -46.45 -31.22
N ALA A 233 13.06 -46.24 -29.97
CA ALA A 233 12.83 -45.01 -29.21
C ALA A 233 13.23 -43.71 -29.95
N PHE A 234 14.24 -43.76 -30.83
CA PHE A 234 14.66 -42.60 -31.61
C PHE A 234 13.70 -42.25 -32.77
N ALA A 235 12.91 -43.22 -33.23
CA ALA A 235 11.92 -43.15 -34.30
C ALA A 235 12.42 -42.52 -35.62
N PHE A 236 13.50 -43.06 -36.18
CA PHE A 236 14.15 -42.57 -37.40
C PHE A 236 13.19 -42.42 -38.60
N PRO A 237 13.54 -41.60 -39.62
CA PRO A 237 12.65 -41.36 -40.75
C PRO A 237 12.33 -42.64 -41.51
N CYS A 238 11.06 -42.82 -41.87
CA CYS A 238 10.66 -43.95 -42.70
C CYS A 238 11.06 -43.73 -44.16
N ARG A 239 11.06 -44.81 -44.97
CA ARG A 239 11.44 -44.77 -46.40
C ARG A 239 10.70 -43.69 -47.20
N GLN A 240 9.41 -43.50 -46.91
CA GLN A 240 8.60 -42.48 -47.59
C GLN A 240 9.14 -41.07 -47.35
N MET A 241 9.58 -40.78 -46.11
CA MET A 241 10.17 -39.49 -45.75
C MET A 241 11.51 -39.28 -46.45
N LEU A 242 12.35 -40.31 -46.56
CA LEU A 242 13.64 -40.24 -47.25
C LEU A 242 13.47 -39.97 -48.76
N ASN A 243 12.43 -40.55 -49.38
CA ASN A 243 12.12 -40.28 -50.79
C ASN A 243 11.63 -38.84 -50.99
N LEU A 244 10.81 -38.33 -50.06
CA LEU A 244 10.31 -36.96 -50.12
C LEU A 244 11.44 -35.93 -50.05
N GLU A 245 12.38 -36.12 -49.10
CA GLU A 245 13.56 -35.25 -48.95
C GLU A 245 14.43 -35.21 -50.22
N ARG A 246 14.67 -36.37 -50.85
CA ARG A 246 15.42 -36.42 -52.12
C ARG A 246 14.73 -35.65 -53.24
N SER A 247 13.40 -35.70 -53.31
CA SER A 247 12.64 -34.94 -54.29
C SER A 247 12.75 -33.44 -54.04
N THR A 248 12.78 -32.99 -52.78
CA THR A 248 12.94 -31.57 -52.45
C THR A 248 14.34 -31.04 -52.76
N THR A 249 15.40 -31.80 -52.49
CA THR A 249 16.78 -31.36 -52.80
C THR A 249 17.01 -31.22 -54.31
N LEU A 250 16.43 -32.11 -55.14
CA LEU A 250 16.57 -32.03 -56.59
C LEU A 250 15.88 -30.80 -57.20
N MET A 251 14.91 -30.20 -56.52
CA MET A 251 14.22 -28.99 -56.99
C MET A 251 14.87 -27.69 -56.53
N SER A 252 15.74 -27.71 -55.51
CA SER A 252 16.47 -26.52 -55.07
C SER A 252 17.73 -26.22 -55.91
N ASP A 253 18.19 -27.19 -56.70
CA ASP A 253 19.42 -27.10 -57.50
C ASP A 253 19.16 -26.70 -58.97
N THR A 254 17.89 -26.44 -59.33
CA THR A 254 17.45 -25.91 -60.64
C THR A 254 16.98 -24.47 -60.53
#